data_AF-A0A7Y8EMU8-F1
#
_entry.id   AF-A0A7Y8EMU8-F1
#
_cell.length_a   1.000
_cell.length_b   1.000
_cell.length_c   1.000
_cell.angle_alpha   90.00
_cell.angle_beta   90.00
_cell.angle_gamma   90.00
#
_symmetry.space_group_name_H-M   'P 1'
#
loop_
_entity.id
_entity.type
_entity.pdbx_description
1 polymer ?
#
loop_
_entity_poly.entity_id
_entity_poly.type
_entity_poly.pdbx_seq_one_letter_code
_entity_poly.pdbx_strand_id
1 'polypeptide(L)'
;MTQDVMNQKTHPKSVDRQSGERLRTLLHECSISPMAFSEFLNVSPQCLNNWFMRGVPKRRIAEIAGLMSVNDVWLATGAVPALIVASQKQKCSTR
;
A
#
# COMPACT_ATOMS: atom_id res chain seq x y z
N MET A 1 -12.77 -23.38 -28.79
CA MET A 1 -13.52 -23.80 -27.58
C MET A 1 -12.57 -24.69 -26.80
N THR A 2 -12.01 -24.36 -25.64
CA THR A 2 -12.27 -23.31 -24.65
C THR A 2 -10.97 -23.07 -23.88
N GLN A 3 -10.87 -21.87 -23.34
CA GLN A 3 -9.86 -21.27 -22.48
C GLN A 3 -9.53 -22.08 -21.21
N ASP A 4 -8.29 -21.99 -20.74
CA ASP A 4 -7.91 -22.08 -19.30
C ASP A 4 -6.46 -21.57 -19.16
N VAL A 5 -6.15 -20.30 -19.43
CA VAL A 5 -6.20 -19.14 -18.52
C VAL A 5 -5.70 -19.44 -17.11
N MET A 6 -4.40 -19.14 -16.91
CA MET A 6 -3.84 -18.58 -15.69
C MET A 6 -4.03 -19.38 -14.39
N ASN A 7 -3.19 -20.40 -14.18
CA ASN A 7 -2.81 -20.75 -12.81
C ASN A 7 -1.37 -20.31 -12.55
N GLN A 8 -1.17 -18.98 -12.47
CA GLN A 8 0.03 -18.45 -11.86
C GLN A 8 -0.04 -18.79 -10.38
N LYS A 9 0.66 -19.87 -10.01
CA LYS A 9 1.06 -20.22 -8.64
C LYS A 9 1.26 -18.94 -7.84
N THR A 10 0.30 -18.60 -7.01
CA THR A 10 0.49 -17.70 -5.88
C THR A 10 1.35 -18.47 -4.89
N HIS A 11 2.65 -18.53 -5.16
CA HIS A 11 3.62 -18.66 -4.08
C HIS A 11 3.22 -17.64 -3.02
N PRO A 12 3.09 -17.99 -1.73
CA PRO A 12 2.93 -17.00 -0.69
C PRO A 12 4.22 -16.17 -0.71
N LYS A 13 4.25 -15.13 -1.55
CA LYS A 13 5.20 -14.05 -1.44
C LYS A 13 5.02 -13.58 0.00
N SER A 14 6.10 -13.67 0.75
CA SER A 14 6.18 -13.33 2.17
C SER A 14 5.29 -12.13 2.45
N VAL A 15 4.41 -12.25 3.46
CA VAL A 15 3.26 -11.34 3.71
C VAL A 15 3.68 -9.87 3.82
N ASP A 16 4.94 -9.64 4.16
CA ASP A 16 5.70 -8.39 4.13
C ASP A 16 5.82 -7.73 2.75
N ARG A 17 5.99 -8.49 1.66
CA ARG A 17 6.29 -7.96 0.33
C ARG A 17 5.09 -7.29 -0.34
N GLN A 18 3.87 -7.68 0.01
CA GLN A 18 2.65 -7.02 -0.51
C GLN A 18 2.37 -5.65 0.13
N SER A 19 3.02 -5.29 1.24
CA SER A 19 2.82 -3.96 1.86
C SER A 19 3.20 -2.81 0.92
N GLY A 20 4.24 -2.99 0.11
CA GLY A 20 4.68 -2.03 -0.90
C GLY A 20 3.68 -1.85 -2.04
N GLU A 21 3.09 -2.94 -2.50
CA GLU A 21 2.08 -2.91 -3.57
C GLU A 21 0.81 -2.19 -3.11
N ARG A 22 0.35 -2.47 -1.88
CA ARG A 22 -0.79 -1.77 -1.27
C ARG A 22 -0.54 -0.28 -1.11
N LEU A 23 0.66 0.12 -0.64
CA LEU A 23 1.03 1.52 -0.54
C LEU A 23 0.99 2.20 -1.92
N ARG A 24 1.48 1.54 -2.96
CA ARG A 24 1.44 2.07 -4.33
C ARG A 24 0.00 2.26 -4.81
N THR A 25 -0.88 1.30 -4.54
CA THR A 25 -2.31 1.43 -4.85
C THR A 25 -2.95 2.58 -4.08
N LEU A 26 -2.68 2.75 -2.80
CA LEU A 26 -3.20 3.88 -2.01
C LEU A 26 -2.78 5.23 -2.57
N LEU A 27 -1.50 5.38 -2.95
CA LEU A 27 -1.02 6.61 -3.57
C LEU A 27 -1.72 6.90 -4.90
N HIS A 28 -1.96 5.86 -5.70
CA HIS A 28 -2.70 5.98 -6.96
C HIS A 28 -4.16 6.39 -6.75
N GLU A 29 -4.87 5.75 -5.81
CA GLU A 29 -6.25 6.08 -5.45
C GLU A 29 -6.37 7.52 -4.92
N CYS A 30 -5.39 7.96 -4.13
CA CYS A 30 -5.34 9.34 -3.62
C CYS A 30 -4.80 10.35 -4.64
N SER A 31 -4.43 9.92 -5.85
CA SER A 31 -3.76 10.75 -6.87
C SER A 31 -2.52 11.49 -6.35
N ILE A 32 -1.81 10.88 -5.40
CA ILE A 32 -0.59 11.44 -4.80
C ILE A 32 0.61 11.00 -5.65
N SER A 33 1.37 11.99 -6.13
CA SER A 33 2.63 11.70 -6.82
C SER A 33 3.62 11.01 -5.86
N PRO A 34 4.22 9.87 -6.25
CA PRO A 34 5.26 9.22 -5.46
C PRO A 34 6.41 10.16 -5.11
N MET A 35 6.72 11.12 -6.00
CA MET A 35 7.76 12.13 -5.77
C MET A 35 7.38 13.07 -4.62
N ALA A 36 6.18 13.65 -4.67
CA ALA A 36 5.68 14.52 -3.60
C ALA A 36 5.56 13.76 -2.27
N PHE A 37 5.15 12.49 -2.31
CA PHE A 37 5.10 11.65 -1.12
C PHE A 37 6.48 11.36 -0.54
N SER A 38 7.50 11.16 -1.39
CA SER A 38 8.88 10.97 -0.96
C SER A 38 9.46 12.22 -0.29
N GLU A 39 9.15 13.41 -0.81
CA GLU A 39 9.51 14.69 -0.20
C GLU A 39 8.81 14.89 1.14
N PHE A 40 7.51 14.58 1.21
CA PHE A 40 6.72 14.69 2.44
C PHE A 40 7.25 13.78 3.57
N LEU A 41 7.66 12.56 3.22
CA LEU A 41 8.28 11.60 4.15
C LEU A 41 9.78 11.85 4.40
N ASN A 42 10.37 12.84 3.71
CA ASN A 42 11.80 13.10 3.70
C ASN A 42 12.63 11.83 3.40
N VAL A 43 12.18 11.04 2.42
CA VAL A 43 12.87 9.84 1.94
C VAL A 43 13.26 10.02 0.48
N SER A 44 14.38 9.43 0.08
CA SER A 44 14.77 9.41 -1.33
C SER A 44 13.70 8.68 -2.18
N PRO A 45 13.40 9.13 -3.40
CA PRO A 45 12.59 8.39 -4.36
C PRO A 45 13.06 6.95 -4.58
N GLN A 46 14.38 6.71 -4.46
CA GLN A 46 14.97 5.37 -4.54
C GLN A 46 14.53 4.50 -3.36
N CYS A 47 14.45 5.06 -2.15
CA CYS A 47 13.94 4.37 -0.97
C CYS A 47 12.46 4.02 -1.15
N LEU A 48 11.66 4.94 -1.67
CA LEU A 48 10.25 4.69 -1.96
C LEU A 48 10.06 3.57 -3.00
N ASN A 49 10.85 3.58 -4.07
CA ASN A 49 10.83 2.52 -5.08
C ASN A 49 11.26 1.16 -4.48
N ASN A 50 12.27 1.17 -3.61
CA ASN A 50 12.67 -0.02 -2.87
C ASN A 50 11.54 -0.56 -1.98
N TRP A 51 10.76 0.31 -1.34
CA TRP A 51 9.60 -0.10 -0.55
C TRP A 51 8.51 -0.72 -1.42
N PHE A 52 8.26 -0.19 -2.62
CA PHE A 52 7.31 -0.79 -3.55
C PHE A 52 7.71 -2.20 -3.98
N MET A 53 9.01 -2.47 -4.18
CA MET A 53 9.48 -3.78 -4.64
C MET A 53 9.75 -4.80 -3.51
N ARG A 54 10.17 -4.33 -2.34
CA ARG A 54 10.62 -5.18 -1.21
C ARG A 54 9.65 -5.18 -0.02
N GLY A 55 8.75 -4.22 0.06
CA GLY A 55 7.89 -4.00 1.22
C GLY A 55 8.33 -2.80 2.06
N VAL A 56 7.37 -2.22 2.78
CA VAL A 56 7.59 -1.07 3.65
C VAL A 56 8.22 -1.54 4.97
N PRO A 57 9.29 -0.88 5.48
CA PRO A 57 9.88 -1.22 6.77
C PRO A 57 8.86 -1.06 7.91
N LYS A 58 8.77 -2.02 8.83
CA LYS A 58 7.81 -2.01 9.96
C LYS A 58 7.81 -0.71 10.76
N ARG A 59 8.97 -0.09 10.99
CA ARG A 59 9.10 1.20 11.69
C ARG A 59 8.37 2.35 10.97
N ARG A 60 8.30 2.30 9.63
CA ARG A 60 7.64 3.30 8.78
C ARG A 60 6.19 2.96 8.49
N ILE A 61 5.76 1.69 8.66
CA ILE A 61 4.38 1.29 8.42
C ILE A 61 3.42 2.08 9.31
N ALA A 62 3.68 2.18 10.62
CA ALA A 62 2.80 2.89 11.53
C ALA A 62 2.68 4.39 11.17
N GLU A 63 3.80 5.02 10.80
CA GLU A 63 3.85 6.41 10.34
C GLU A 63 3.03 6.61 9.06
N ILE A 64 3.28 5.79 8.03
CA ILE A 64 2.57 5.85 6.75
C ILE A 64 1.09 5.53 6.89
N ALA A 65 0.75 4.55 7.75
CA ALA A 65 -0.62 4.20 8.05
C ALA A 65 -1.37 5.36 8.70
N GLY A 66 -0.74 6.07 9.65
CA GLY A 66 -1.28 7.29 10.22
C GLY A 66 -1.49 8.40 9.19
N LEU A 67 -0.54 8.59 8.27
CA LEU A 67 -0.63 9.61 7.22
C LEU A 67 -1.75 9.33 6.20
N MET A 68 -1.90 8.07 5.79
CA MET A 68 -2.94 7.66 4.85
C MET A 68 -4.28 7.41 5.56
N SER A 69 -4.35 7.56 6.89
CA SER A 69 -5.51 7.23 7.72
C SER A 69 -6.00 5.78 7.52
N VAL A 70 -5.07 4.85 7.33
CA VAL A 70 -5.33 3.40 7.19
C VAL A 70 -4.83 2.64 8.40
N ASN A 71 -5.28 1.40 8.57
CA ASN A 71 -4.78 0.53 9.63
C ASN A 71 -3.36 0.02 9.32
N ASP A 72 -2.47 0.09 10.29
CA ASP A 72 -1.07 -0.33 10.20
C ASP A 72 -0.93 -1.85 10.00
N VAL A 73 -1.76 -2.65 10.66
CA VAL A 73 -1.84 -4.11 10.46
C VAL A 73 -2.34 -4.43 9.05
N TRP A 74 -3.33 -3.70 8.54
CA TRP A 74 -3.77 -3.86 7.15
C TRP A 74 -2.66 -3.51 6.15
N LEU A 75 -1.95 -2.40 6.37
CA LEU A 75 -0.86 -2.00 5.49
C LEU A 75 0.29 -3.02 5.52
N ALA A 76 0.65 -3.53 6.71
CA ALA A 76 1.68 -4.54 6.88
C ALA A 76 1.28 -5.90 6.30
N THR A 77 0.14 -6.42 6.72
CA THR A 77 -0.21 -7.84 6.57
C THR A 77 -1.29 -8.06 5.50
N GLY A 78 -2.09 -7.04 5.20
CA GLY A 78 -3.23 -7.14 4.27
C GLY A 78 -4.46 -7.75 4.93
N ALA A 79 -4.33 -8.15 6.20
CA ALA A 79 -5.44 -8.56 7.02
C ALA A 79 -6.24 -7.31 7.40
N VAL A 80 -7.45 -7.19 6.87
CA VAL A 80 -8.44 -6.28 7.45
C VAL A 80 -8.85 -6.89 8.80
N PRO A 81 -8.70 -6.19 9.94
CA PRO A 81 -9.46 -6.58 11.12
C PRO A 81 -10.93 -6.52 10.71
N ALA A 82 -11.70 -7.59 10.96
CA ALA A 82 -13.06 -7.79 10.46
C ALA A 82 -14.07 -6.67 10.79
N LEU A 83 -13.66 -5.68 11.59
CA LEU A 83 -14.48 -4.59 12.11
C LEU A 83 -14.42 -3.29 11.27
N ILE A 84 -13.50 -3.13 10.29
CA ILE A 84 -13.21 -1.82 9.65
C ILE A 84 -13.27 -1.87 8.11
N VAL A 85 -14.35 -2.37 7.51
CA VAL A 85 -14.51 -2.34 6.02
C VAL A 85 -15.16 -1.03 5.52
N ALA A 86 -15.37 -0.01 6.36
CA ALA A 86 -16.28 1.10 6.03
C ALA A 86 -15.67 2.49 5.68
N SER A 87 -14.37 2.78 5.87
CA SER A 87 -13.95 4.21 5.96
C SER A 87 -13.07 4.81 4.85
N GLN A 88 -12.57 4.09 3.84
CA GLN A 88 -11.67 4.69 2.82
C GLN A 88 -12.38 5.34 1.61
N LYS A 89 -13.55 5.94 1.82
CA LYS A 89 -14.28 6.76 0.81
C LYS A 89 -14.57 8.17 1.32
N GLN A 90 -13.79 8.71 2.24
CA GLN A 90 -13.91 10.12 2.64
C GLN A 90 -12.70 10.94 2.20
N LYS A 91 -12.99 11.93 1.35
CA LYS A 91 -12.13 13.03 0.85
C LYS A 91 -11.39 12.82 -0.49
N CYS A 92 -12.12 12.40 -1.52
CA CYS A 92 -12.06 13.17 -2.77
C CYS A 92 -13.13 14.25 -2.67
N SER A 93 -12.79 15.36 -2.02
CA SER A 93 -13.61 16.57 -1.99
C SER A 93 -12.70 17.75 -2.20
N THR A 94 -13.17 18.71 -3.01
CA THR A 94 -12.56 19.99 -3.40
C THR A 94 -11.50 19.84 -4.52
N ARG A 95 -11.68 20.33 -5.75
CA ARG A 95 -12.68 21.22 -6.37
C ARG A 95 -12.57 21.06 -7.89
#